data_AF-A0A0F7ZJ14-F1
#
_entry.id   AF-A0A0F7ZJ14-F1
#
_cell.length_a   1.000
_cell.length_b   1.000
_cell.length_c   1.000
_cell.angle_alpha   90.00
_cell.angle_beta   90.00
_cell.angle_gamma   90.00
#
_symmetry.space_group_name_H-M   'P 1'
#
loop_
_entity.id
_entity.type
_entity.pdbx_description
1 polymer ?
#
loop_
_entity_poly.entity_id
_entity_poly.type
_entity_poly.pdbx_seq_one_letter_code
_entity_poly.pdbx_strand_id
1 'polypeptide(L)'
;MGAPHHSTPRKARLRGAFEAAVALNLPVSKRQLFELHGVSRRTGNRILSDLSDRTRHNQPNRPETRGRKRILKDADVNAIEDLLEKEGFEARRLPWVSMPAEAGVDTDASKRTIQRSLERRGWYKRKAQQVDYTDPKLAARRIEYAKEALAQRPEKEDWHDIFFSDETHFGYDDERDAQIARPPGTRNRPENLQEKRIPKDTEVKLLHAWACIGYNFKSPLVWYEVSTNTNGKMSQKVYLEKVLEGYVKPELLEKGVSFILEEDGDSGHGPGKNNPVRAWKEKHGLREPSPAAALGAERYS
;
A
#
# COMPACT_ATOMS: atom_id res chain seq x y z
N MET A 1 38.78 -5.88 41.97
CA MET A 1 38.53 -4.47 41.56
C MET A 1 39.05 -4.26 40.16
N GLY A 2 38.18 -3.87 39.21
CA GLY A 2 38.60 -3.60 37.83
C GLY A 2 39.54 -2.40 37.78
N ALA A 3 40.65 -2.50 37.03
CA ALA A 3 41.57 -1.38 36.84
C ALA A 3 40.80 -0.18 36.26
N PRO A 4 41.00 1.06 36.77
CA PRO A 4 40.27 2.23 36.32
C PRO A 4 40.47 2.42 34.81
N HIS A 5 39.36 2.48 34.08
CA HIS A 5 39.39 2.71 32.64
C HIS A 5 39.91 4.12 32.37
N HIS A 6 40.99 4.26 31.58
CA HIS A 6 41.51 5.59 31.23
C HIS A 6 40.60 6.26 30.19
N SER A 7 40.38 7.56 30.34
CA SER A 7 39.58 8.37 29.42
C SER A 7 40.44 8.90 28.26
N THR A 8 39.79 9.33 27.17
CA THR A 8 40.47 9.99 26.03
C THR A 8 41.32 11.19 26.48
N PRO A 9 40.82 12.11 27.34
CA PRO A 9 41.65 13.20 27.86
C PRO A 9 42.89 12.74 28.62
N ARG A 10 42.77 11.67 29.43
CA ARG A 10 43.89 11.12 30.21
C ARG A 10 44.94 10.48 29.30
N LYS A 11 44.49 9.81 28.23
CA LYS A 11 45.35 9.22 27.20
C LYS A 11 46.13 10.31 26.44
N ALA A 12 45.42 11.33 25.96
CA ALA A 12 46.01 12.46 25.24
C ALA A 12 47.02 13.23 26.09
N ARG A 13 46.69 13.54 27.35
CA ARG A 13 47.60 14.26 28.27
C ARG A 13 48.89 13.51 28.52
N LEU A 14 48.84 12.19 28.75
CA LEU A 14 50.04 11.38 28.96
C LEU A 14 50.91 11.33 27.70
N ARG A 15 50.31 11.22 26.51
CA ARG A 15 51.04 11.20 25.24
C ARG A 15 51.71 12.54 24.96
N GLY A 16 50.96 13.64 25.08
CA GLY A 16 51.51 14.99 24.93
C GLY A 16 52.62 15.29 25.95
N ALA A 17 52.47 14.88 27.20
CA ALA A 17 53.52 15.04 28.22
C ALA A 17 54.78 14.21 27.90
N PHE A 18 54.61 12.99 27.38
CA PHE A 18 55.73 12.16 26.96
C PHE A 18 56.44 12.74 25.73
N GLU A 19 55.70 13.17 24.71
CA GLU A 19 56.23 13.81 23.51
C GLU A 19 56.98 15.10 23.84
N ALA A 20 56.41 15.95 24.72
CA ALA A 20 57.06 17.16 25.19
C ALA A 20 58.34 16.86 26.01
N ALA A 21 58.31 15.86 26.90
CA ALA A 21 59.49 15.48 27.68
C ALA A 21 60.63 14.97 26.81
N VAL A 22 60.32 14.22 25.74
CA VAL A 22 61.30 13.77 24.75
C VAL A 22 61.83 14.94 23.93
N ALA A 23 60.95 15.81 23.42
CA ALA A 23 61.34 16.95 22.59
C ALA A 23 62.20 17.98 23.33
N LEU A 24 61.94 18.18 24.62
CA LEU A 24 62.69 19.11 25.49
C LEU A 24 63.84 18.44 26.25
N ASN A 25 64.13 17.16 25.98
CA ASN A 25 65.17 16.37 26.64
C ASN A 25 65.13 16.45 28.18
N LEU A 26 63.92 16.38 28.75
CA LEU A 26 63.73 16.48 30.20
C LEU A 26 64.17 15.18 30.90
N PRO A 27 64.82 15.25 32.08
CA PRO A 27 65.28 14.09 32.84
C PRO A 27 64.12 13.41 33.60
N VAL A 28 63.03 13.08 32.91
CA VAL A 28 61.84 12.45 33.50
C VAL A 28 61.70 11.03 32.99
N SER A 29 61.67 10.07 33.91
CA SER A 29 61.45 8.67 33.58
C SER A 29 59.99 8.40 33.19
N LYS A 30 59.75 7.40 32.33
CA LYS A 30 58.38 6.93 32.01
C LYS A 30 57.57 6.58 33.26
N ARG A 31 58.24 6.06 34.30
CA ARG A 31 57.61 5.74 35.59
C ARG A 31 57.03 6.99 36.25
N GLN A 32 57.80 8.07 36.33
CA GLN A 32 57.37 9.34 36.92
C GLN A 32 56.22 9.95 36.11
N LEU A 33 56.27 9.90 34.78
CA LEU A 33 55.15 10.34 33.93
C LEU A 33 53.88 9.52 34.19
N PHE A 34 54.00 8.20 34.32
CA PHE A 34 52.85 7.34 34.60
C PHE A 34 52.25 7.60 35.98
N GLU A 35 53.09 7.78 37.01
CA GLU A 35 52.66 8.14 38.36
C GLU A 35 51.98 9.53 38.39
N LEU A 36 52.56 10.54 37.72
CA LEU A 36 51.99 11.88 37.58
C LEU A 36 50.60 11.88 36.95
N HIS A 37 50.39 11.05 35.93
CA HIS A 37 49.10 10.92 35.27
C HIS A 37 48.19 9.85 35.91
N GLY A 38 48.62 9.22 37.01
CA GLY A 38 47.92 8.16 37.75
C GLY A 38 47.56 6.93 36.90
N VAL A 39 48.43 6.56 35.96
CA VAL A 39 48.24 5.42 35.05
C VAL A 39 49.20 4.28 35.47
N SER A 40 48.74 3.03 35.47
CA SER A 40 49.62 1.89 35.75
C SER A 40 50.68 1.69 34.66
N ARG A 41 51.88 1.20 34.99
CA ARG A 41 52.98 0.99 34.03
C ARG A 41 52.55 0.24 32.77
N ARG A 42 51.78 -0.85 32.91
CA ARG A 42 51.25 -1.64 31.79
C ARG A 42 50.32 -0.81 30.89
N THR A 43 49.46 0.01 31.50
CA THR A 43 48.54 0.87 30.75
C THR A 43 49.26 2.03 30.10
N GLY A 44 50.23 2.64 30.78
CA GLY A 44 51.06 3.73 30.26
C GLY A 44 51.85 3.29 29.03
N ASN A 45 52.55 2.17 29.12
CA ASN A 45 53.27 1.59 27.96
C ASN A 45 52.32 1.28 26.79
N ARG A 46 51.13 0.72 27.07
CA ARG A 46 50.11 0.47 26.04
C ARG A 46 49.57 1.76 25.40
N ILE A 47 49.46 2.84 26.16
CA ILE A 47 49.02 4.15 25.65
C ILE A 47 50.10 4.76 24.74
N LEU A 48 51.37 4.70 25.15
CA LEU A 48 52.48 5.22 24.35
C LEU A 48 52.72 4.41 23.07
N SER A 49 52.45 3.10 23.09
CA SER A 49 52.56 2.24 21.89
C SER A 49 51.38 2.34 20.92
N ASP A 50 50.27 2.96 21.32
CA ASP A 50 49.08 3.13 20.48
C ASP A 50 49.24 4.41 19.64
N LEU A 51 48.91 4.37 18.34
CA LEU A 51 49.09 5.51 17.43
C LEU A 51 48.00 6.58 17.55
N SER A 52 46.96 6.35 18.36
CA SER A 52 45.82 7.27 18.51
C SER A 52 45.68 7.79 19.93
N ASP A 53 45.27 9.05 20.09
CA ASP A 53 44.94 9.63 21.40
C ASP A 53 43.54 9.21 21.90
N ARG A 54 42.71 8.65 21.02
CA ARG A 54 41.33 8.24 21.34
C ARG A 54 41.30 6.86 21.99
N THR A 55 40.35 6.65 22.91
CA THR A 55 40.03 5.31 23.40
C THR A 55 39.45 4.44 22.29
N ARG A 56 39.58 3.11 22.41
CA ARG A 56 39.25 2.14 21.34
C ARG A 56 37.83 2.28 20.74
N HIS A 57 36.86 2.79 21.49
CA HIS A 57 35.46 2.95 21.08
C HIS A 57 35.25 4.06 20.04
N ASN A 58 36.24 4.95 19.89
CA ASN A 58 36.13 6.15 19.07
C ASN A 58 37.31 6.28 18.12
N GLN A 59 37.98 5.17 17.76
CA GLN A 59 39.08 5.19 16.81
C GLN A 59 38.52 5.09 15.38
N PRO A 60 38.69 6.10 14.51
CA PRO A 60 38.17 6.05 13.14
C PRO A 60 38.81 4.92 12.32
N ASN A 61 40.05 4.56 12.65
CA ASN A 61 40.84 3.59 11.88
C ASN A 61 40.79 2.16 12.45
N ARG A 62 39.87 1.88 13.38
CA ARG A 62 39.76 0.55 14.00
C ARG A 62 38.32 0.06 13.97
N PRO A 63 38.02 -1.08 13.34
CA PRO A 63 36.68 -1.65 13.37
C PRO A 63 36.32 -2.06 14.81
N GLU A 64 35.10 -1.72 15.24
CA GLU A 64 34.56 -2.14 16.53
C GLU A 64 34.28 -3.65 16.50
N THR A 65 34.97 -4.41 17.35
CA THR A 65 34.85 -5.87 17.42
C THR A 65 34.02 -6.35 18.61
N ARG A 66 33.54 -5.42 19.45
CA ARG A 66 32.72 -5.73 20.62
C ARG A 66 31.24 -5.82 20.24
N GLY A 67 30.53 -6.74 20.88
CA GLY A 67 29.10 -6.97 20.68
C GLY A 67 28.79 -8.41 20.30
N ARG A 68 27.52 -8.80 20.47
CA ARG A 68 27.05 -10.11 20.01
C ARG A 68 27.06 -10.12 18.48
N LYS A 69 27.62 -11.18 17.89
CA LYS A 69 27.53 -11.41 16.44
C LYS A 69 26.05 -11.42 16.02
N ARG A 70 25.74 -10.80 14.88
CA ARG A 70 24.37 -10.80 14.34
C ARG A 70 23.95 -12.23 14.02
N ILE A 71 22.69 -12.56 14.28
CA ILE A 71 22.09 -13.86 13.92
C ILE A 71 21.99 -13.97 12.40
N LEU A 72 21.43 -12.94 11.75
CA LEU A 72 21.44 -12.78 10.30
C LEU A 72 22.70 -12.03 9.87
N LYS A 73 23.49 -12.65 9.00
CA LYS A 73 24.64 -12.02 8.33
C LYS A 73 24.15 -11.18 7.15
N ASP A 74 25.01 -10.30 6.66
CA ASP A 74 24.64 -9.45 5.52
C ASP A 74 24.42 -10.26 4.23
N ALA A 75 25.12 -11.40 4.07
CA ALA A 75 24.89 -12.34 2.96
C ALA A 75 23.50 -12.99 3.01
N ASP A 76 23.03 -13.35 4.21
CA ASP A 76 21.70 -13.92 4.41
C ASP A 76 20.62 -12.90 4.04
N VAL A 77 20.83 -11.63 4.43
CA VAL A 77 19.92 -10.54 4.07
C VAL A 77 19.92 -10.29 2.57
N ASN A 78 21.09 -10.34 1.91
CA ASN A 78 21.17 -10.21 0.45
C ASN A 78 20.39 -11.32 -0.27
N ALA A 79 20.46 -12.58 0.21
CA ALA A 79 19.69 -13.67 -0.38
C ALA A 79 18.17 -13.44 -0.29
N ILE A 80 17.71 -12.86 0.83
CA ILE A 80 16.29 -12.48 0.99
C ILE A 80 15.93 -11.32 0.06
N GLU A 81 16.81 -10.32 -0.13
CA GLU A 81 16.58 -9.23 -1.08
C GLU A 81 16.50 -9.75 -2.52
N ASP A 82 17.41 -10.65 -2.91
CA ASP A 82 17.41 -11.30 -4.22
C ASP A 82 16.08 -12.04 -4.49
N LEU A 83 15.53 -12.73 -3.48
CA LEU A 83 14.22 -13.37 -3.57
C LEU A 83 13.11 -12.34 -3.84
N LEU A 84 13.09 -11.24 -3.08
CA LEU A 84 12.09 -10.17 -3.21
C LEU A 84 12.16 -9.43 -4.55
N GLU A 85 13.32 -9.40 -5.18
CA GLU A 85 13.54 -8.79 -6.49
C GLU A 85 13.20 -9.74 -7.64
N LYS A 86 13.59 -11.02 -7.55
CA LYS A 86 13.39 -12.01 -8.63
C LYS A 86 11.96 -12.53 -8.72
N GLU A 87 11.36 -12.89 -7.59
CA GLU A 87 10.03 -13.50 -7.53
C GLU A 87 8.89 -12.47 -7.40
N GLY A 88 9.24 -11.19 -7.29
CA GLY A 88 8.30 -10.08 -7.34
C GLY A 88 7.20 -10.14 -6.27
N PHE A 89 5.94 -10.05 -6.70
CA PHE A 89 4.79 -9.84 -5.80
C PHE A 89 4.61 -10.97 -4.77
N GLU A 90 4.75 -12.23 -5.20
CA GLU A 90 4.51 -13.39 -4.32
C GLU A 90 5.53 -13.47 -3.20
N ALA A 91 6.83 -13.31 -3.51
CA ALA A 91 7.86 -13.23 -2.48
C ALA A 91 7.66 -12.02 -1.57
N ARG A 92 7.27 -10.86 -2.12
CA ARG A 92 7.00 -9.67 -1.32
C ARG A 92 5.80 -9.85 -0.39
N ARG A 93 4.84 -10.72 -0.71
CA ARG A 93 3.68 -11.03 0.13
C ARG A 93 4.03 -11.91 1.33
N LEU A 94 5.07 -12.74 1.25
CA LEU A 94 5.46 -13.68 2.30
C LEU A 94 5.51 -13.05 3.71
N PRO A 95 5.09 -13.76 4.77
CA PRO A 95 5.35 -13.33 6.14
C PRO A 95 6.85 -13.22 6.41
N TRP A 96 7.28 -12.26 7.24
CA TRP A 96 8.70 -12.08 7.56
C TRP A 96 9.40 -13.35 8.04
N VAL A 97 8.70 -14.21 8.78
CA VAL A 97 9.26 -15.46 9.33
C VAL A 97 9.57 -16.48 8.24
N SER A 98 8.82 -16.48 7.14
CA SER A 98 8.95 -17.46 6.06
C SER A 98 10.06 -17.11 5.08
N MET A 99 10.35 -15.81 4.91
CA MET A 99 11.29 -15.32 3.88
C MET A 99 12.69 -15.94 3.92
N PRO A 100 13.34 -16.16 5.09
CA PRO A 100 14.66 -16.79 5.10
C PRO A 100 14.64 -18.20 4.50
N ALA A 101 13.66 -19.03 4.88
CA ALA A 101 13.56 -20.40 4.36
C ALA A 101 13.36 -20.41 2.84
N GLU A 102 12.47 -19.56 2.33
CA GLU A 102 12.23 -19.40 0.89
C GLU A 102 13.47 -18.86 0.14
N ALA A 103 14.28 -18.05 0.82
CA ALA A 103 15.56 -17.56 0.28
C ALA A 103 16.72 -18.56 0.43
N GLY A 104 16.46 -19.78 0.92
CA GLY A 104 17.50 -20.79 1.16
C GLY A 104 18.42 -20.48 2.35
N VAL A 105 17.97 -19.63 3.27
CA VAL A 105 18.69 -19.22 4.48
C VAL A 105 18.16 -20.00 5.68
N ASP A 106 18.99 -20.90 6.21
CA ASP A 106 18.72 -21.57 7.48
C ASP A 106 19.06 -20.64 8.66
N THR A 107 18.05 -20.27 9.44
CA THR A 107 18.21 -19.37 10.59
C THR A 107 17.15 -19.58 11.66
N ASP A 108 17.55 -19.42 12.92
CA ASP A 108 16.68 -19.39 14.09
C ASP A 108 16.21 -17.95 14.45
N ALA A 109 16.42 -16.99 13.54
CA ALA A 109 16.11 -15.59 13.77
C ALA A 109 14.61 -15.36 14.00
N SER A 110 14.28 -14.67 15.10
CA SER A 110 12.91 -14.24 15.35
C SER A 110 12.38 -13.31 14.24
N LYS A 111 11.05 -13.28 14.05
CA LYS A 111 10.34 -12.31 13.19
C LYS A 111 10.89 -10.88 13.31
N ARG A 112 11.09 -10.41 14.55
CA ARG A 112 11.53 -9.04 14.84
C ARG A 112 12.97 -8.78 14.40
N THR A 113 13.82 -9.81 14.48
CA THR A 113 15.20 -9.75 13.99
C THR A 113 15.21 -9.62 12.46
N ILE A 114 14.44 -10.46 11.77
CA ILE A 114 14.31 -10.42 10.30
C ILE A 114 13.79 -9.07 9.84
N GLN A 115 12.69 -8.61 10.44
CA GLN A 115 12.10 -7.29 10.15
C GLN A 115 13.13 -6.17 10.30
N ARG A 116 13.84 -6.07 11.43
CA ARG A 116 14.82 -5.00 11.65
C ARG A 116 16.00 -5.05 10.68
N SER A 117 16.41 -6.25 10.27
CA SER A 117 17.47 -6.43 9.29
C SER A 117 17.05 -5.89 7.92
N LEU A 118 15.82 -6.19 7.49
CA LEU A 118 15.26 -5.73 6.21
C LEU A 118 14.89 -4.24 6.22
N GLU A 119 14.34 -3.73 7.33
CA GLU A 119 14.04 -2.29 7.48
C GLU A 119 15.32 -1.44 7.38
N ARG A 120 16.44 -1.93 7.93
CA ARG A 120 17.74 -1.26 7.78
C ARG A 120 18.19 -1.16 6.32
N ARG A 121 17.77 -2.09 5.47
CA ARG A 121 18.01 -2.09 4.03
C ARG A 121 16.95 -1.30 3.24
N GLY A 122 15.93 -0.78 3.92
CA GLY A 122 14.88 0.00 3.31
C GLY A 122 13.63 -0.80 2.91
N TRP A 123 13.51 -2.05 3.32
CA TRP A 123 12.32 -2.87 3.05
C TRP A 123 11.30 -2.79 4.18
N TYR A 124 10.05 -2.46 3.85
CA TYR A 124 8.97 -2.32 4.82
C TYR A 124 7.70 -3.03 4.33
N LYS A 125 6.96 -3.66 5.24
CA LYS A 125 5.60 -4.17 4.93
C LYS A 125 4.63 -3.00 4.82
N ARG A 126 3.94 -2.91 3.68
CA ARG A 126 2.96 -1.88 3.37
C ARG A 126 1.80 -2.49 2.56
N LYS A 127 0.63 -1.86 2.61
CA LYS A 127 -0.49 -2.24 1.74
C LYS A 127 -0.08 -2.14 0.26
N ALA A 128 -0.39 -3.18 -0.50
CA ALA A 128 -0.34 -3.17 -1.95
C ALA A 128 -1.37 -2.19 -2.51
N GLN A 129 -1.13 -1.68 -3.71
CA GLN A 129 -2.13 -0.91 -4.43
C GLN A 129 -2.94 -1.88 -5.29
N GLN A 130 -4.25 -1.88 -5.10
CA GLN A 130 -5.15 -2.53 -6.03
C GLN A 130 -5.16 -1.73 -7.33
N VAL A 131 -5.02 -2.43 -8.46
CA VAL A 131 -5.28 -1.87 -9.78
C VAL A 131 -6.23 -2.78 -10.52
N ASP A 132 -7.16 -2.15 -11.21
CA ASP A 132 -8.03 -2.82 -12.17
C ASP A 132 -7.38 -2.67 -13.55
N TYR A 133 -7.29 -3.75 -14.32
CA TYR A 133 -6.83 -3.68 -15.70
C TYR A 133 -7.77 -2.76 -16.49
N THR A 134 -7.23 -1.70 -17.10
CA THR A 134 -8.02 -0.78 -17.93
C THR A 134 -7.61 -0.92 -19.39
N ASP A 135 -8.54 -1.36 -20.23
CA ASP A 135 -8.35 -1.41 -21.68
C ASP A 135 -8.10 0.02 -22.23
N PRO A 136 -7.02 0.26 -23.02
CA PRO A 136 -6.73 1.58 -23.58
C PRO A 136 -7.90 2.20 -24.37
N LYS A 137 -8.72 1.38 -25.04
CA LYS A 137 -9.92 1.84 -25.76
C LYS A 137 -10.98 2.36 -24.79
N LEU A 138 -11.17 1.66 -23.66
CA LEU A 138 -12.10 2.10 -22.63
C LEU A 138 -11.64 3.41 -21.98
N ALA A 139 -10.34 3.56 -21.75
CA ALA A 139 -9.76 4.81 -21.24
C ALA A 139 -10.02 6.00 -22.18
N ALA A 140 -9.84 5.81 -23.50
CA ALA A 140 -10.13 6.86 -24.49
C ALA A 140 -11.61 7.26 -24.49
N ARG A 141 -12.53 6.29 -24.42
CA ARG A 141 -13.99 6.55 -24.34
C ARG A 141 -14.38 7.33 -23.09
N ARG A 142 -13.77 7.02 -21.94
CA ARG A 142 -14.02 7.76 -20.68
C ARG A 142 -13.63 9.24 -20.79
N ILE A 143 -12.54 9.54 -21.51
CA ILE A 143 -12.10 10.92 -21.75
C ILE A 143 -13.10 11.65 -22.67
N GLU A 144 -13.58 10.99 -23.72
CA GLU A 144 -14.57 11.54 -24.65
C GLU A 144 -15.88 11.86 -23.93
N TYR A 145 -16.43 10.89 -23.20
CA TYR A 145 -17.62 11.10 -22.36
C TYR A 145 -17.43 12.25 -21.37
N ALA A 146 -16.30 12.31 -20.66
CA ALA A 146 -16.05 13.39 -19.71
C ALA A 146 -16.02 14.78 -20.37
N LYS A 147 -15.46 14.89 -21.58
CA LYS A 147 -15.46 16.16 -22.33
C LYS A 147 -16.87 16.57 -22.74
N GLU A 148 -17.67 15.64 -23.25
CA GLU A 148 -19.04 15.89 -23.66
C GLU A 148 -19.92 16.27 -22.47
N ALA A 149 -19.80 15.54 -21.36
CA ALA A 149 -20.58 15.80 -20.16
C ALA A 149 -20.25 17.17 -19.55
N LEU A 150 -18.96 17.55 -19.52
CA LEU A 150 -18.54 18.89 -19.09
C LEU A 150 -18.99 20.01 -20.05
N ALA A 151 -19.09 19.73 -21.35
CA ALA A 151 -19.61 20.70 -22.30
C ALA A 151 -21.13 20.92 -22.15
N GLN A 152 -21.87 19.87 -21.79
CA GLN A 152 -23.32 19.94 -21.55
C GLN A 152 -23.67 20.50 -20.18
N ARG A 153 -22.84 20.25 -19.16
CA ARG A 153 -23.05 20.61 -17.75
C ARG A 153 -21.79 21.29 -17.17
N PRO A 154 -21.46 22.51 -17.62
CA PRO A 154 -20.22 23.19 -17.26
C PRO A 154 -20.14 23.58 -15.78
N GLU A 155 -21.27 23.96 -15.17
CA GLU A 155 -21.33 24.42 -13.79
C GLU A 155 -21.75 23.31 -12.84
N LYS A 156 -21.37 23.40 -11.56
CA LYS A 156 -21.70 22.39 -10.55
C LYS A 156 -23.22 22.23 -10.35
N GLU A 157 -23.97 23.33 -10.45
CA GLU A 157 -25.43 23.33 -10.31
C GLU A 157 -26.13 22.55 -11.42
N ASP A 158 -25.51 22.46 -12.60
CA ASP A 158 -26.03 21.69 -13.72
C ASP A 158 -26.06 20.19 -13.41
N TRP A 159 -25.38 19.71 -12.35
CA TRP A 159 -25.38 18.31 -11.94
C TRP A 159 -26.42 17.98 -10.85
N HIS A 160 -27.10 18.98 -10.30
CA HIS A 160 -27.98 18.80 -9.14
C HIS A 160 -29.26 18.00 -9.44
N ASP A 161 -29.65 17.90 -10.71
CA ASP A 161 -30.81 17.11 -11.13
C ASP A 161 -30.47 15.67 -11.48
N ILE A 162 -29.20 15.24 -11.39
CA ILE A 162 -28.79 13.86 -11.70
C ILE A 162 -28.83 13.01 -10.44
N PHE A 163 -29.57 11.90 -10.53
CA PHE A 163 -29.53 10.81 -9.57
C PHE A 163 -28.71 9.69 -10.18
N PHE A 164 -27.53 9.45 -9.63
CA PHE A 164 -26.68 8.33 -9.99
C PHE A 164 -27.19 7.08 -9.31
N SER A 165 -27.46 6.03 -10.07
CA SER A 165 -27.92 4.75 -9.53
C SER A 165 -27.01 3.60 -9.93
N ASP A 166 -26.91 2.62 -9.05
CA ASP A 166 -26.05 1.46 -9.23
C ASP A 166 -26.54 0.28 -8.37
N GLU A 167 -26.11 -0.92 -8.75
CA GLU A 167 -26.25 -2.13 -7.95
C GLU A 167 -25.07 -2.28 -6.99
N THR A 168 -25.36 -2.57 -5.72
CA THR A 168 -24.37 -2.89 -4.70
C THR A 168 -24.58 -4.30 -4.14
N HIS A 169 -23.47 -4.98 -3.89
CA HIS A 169 -23.43 -6.38 -3.45
C HIS A 169 -22.69 -6.47 -2.12
N PHE A 170 -23.31 -7.08 -1.12
CA PHE A 170 -22.72 -7.29 0.20
C PHE A 170 -22.36 -8.76 0.37
N GLY A 171 -21.07 -9.07 0.45
CA GLY A 171 -20.55 -10.40 0.70
C GLY A 171 -19.99 -10.57 2.10
N TYR A 172 -19.98 -11.81 2.58
CA TYR A 172 -19.20 -12.22 3.74
C TYR A 172 -17.82 -12.65 3.27
N ASP A 173 -16.93 -11.70 2.99
CA ASP A 173 -15.50 -12.03 2.84
C ASP A 173 -14.58 -10.92 3.36
N ASP A 174 -13.43 -11.34 3.90
CA ASP A 174 -12.33 -10.52 4.41
C ASP A 174 -11.31 -10.27 3.28
N GLU A 175 -11.71 -9.66 2.17
CA GLU A 175 -10.75 -9.25 1.13
C GLU A 175 -9.98 -7.99 1.57
N ARG A 176 -8.92 -8.20 2.36
CA ARG A 176 -8.00 -7.14 2.75
C ARG A 176 -6.83 -7.06 1.78
N ASP A 177 -6.44 -5.84 1.45
CA ASP A 177 -5.20 -5.56 0.72
C ASP A 177 -4.02 -6.35 1.28
N ALA A 178 -3.27 -7.02 0.40
CA ALA A 178 -2.08 -7.74 0.80
C ALA A 178 -1.04 -6.78 1.42
N GLN A 179 -0.39 -7.22 2.50
CA GLN A 179 0.78 -6.54 3.05
C GLN A 179 2.03 -7.06 2.34
N ILE A 180 2.61 -6.24 1.47
CA ILE A 180 3.80 -6.59 0.69
C ILE A 180 5.04 -5.85 1.21
N ALA A 181 6.19 -6.51 1.19
CA ALA A 181 7.48 -5.90 1.50
C ALA A 181 7.93 -5.07 0.31
N ARG A 182 8.13 -3.75 0.50
CA ARG A 182 8.60 -2.87 -0.56
C ARG A 182 9.37 -1.65 -0.03
N PRO A 183 10.29 -1.09 -0.84
CA PRO A 183 10.93 0.17 -0.50
C PRO A 183 9.97 1.36 -0.54
N PRO A 184 10.23 2.44 0.23
CA PRO A 184 9.48 3.68 0.13
C PRO A 184 9.44 4.23 -1.31
N GLY A 185 8.34 4.87 -1.71
CA GLY A 185 8.21 5.49 -3.04
C GLY A 185 7.95 4.53 -4.21
N THR A 186 7.98 3.22 -4.00
CA THR A 186 7.82 2.23 -5.08
C THR A 186 6.37 1.77 -5.32
N ARG A 187 5.38 2.50 -4.79
CA ARG A 187 3.97 2.07 -4.73
C ARG A 187 3.39 1.64 -6.08
N ASN A 188 3.70 2.38 -7.14
CA ASN A 188 3.05 2.23 -8.44
C ASN A 188 3.85 1.33 -9.40
N ARG A 189 4.90 0.67 -8.91
CA ARG A 189 5.70 -0.24 -9.75
C ARG A 189 4.93 -1.55 -9.96
N PRO A 190 4.96 -2.16 -11.17
CA PRO A 190 4.18 -3.35 -11.49
C PRO A 190 4.31 -4.49 -10.47
N GLU A 191 5.53 -4.74 -9.98
CA GLU A 191 5.81 -5.80 -9.00
C GLU A 191 5.24 -5.55 -7.58
N ASN A 192 4.63 -4.38 -7.35
CA ASN A 192 3.98 -3.99 -6.09
C ASN A 192 2.45 -3.82 -6.23
N LEU A 193 1.92 -4.06 -7.41
CA LEU A 193 0.49 -3.98 -7.68
C LEU A 193 -0.16 -5.32 -7.36
N GLN A 194 -1.27 -5.26 -6.62
CA GLN A 194 -2.12 -6.42 -6.47
C GLN A 194 -3.19 -6.33 -7.55
N GLU A 195 -3.22 -7.32 -8.43
CA GLU A 195 -4.37 -7.50 -9.31
C GLU A 195 -5.55 -7.95 -8.45
N LYS A 196 -6.69 -7.24 -8.57
CA LYS A 196 -7.94 -7.76 -8.01
C LYS A 196 -8.31 -9.03 -8.76
N ARG A 197 -8.02 -10.19 -8.17
CA ARG A 197 -8.76 -11.41 -8.49
C ARG A 197 -10.10 -11.29 -7.79
N ILE A 198 -11.10 -10.81 -8.51
CA ILE A 198 -12.49 -10.94 -8.06
C ILE A 198 -12.71 -12.44 -7.84
N PRO A 199 -13.08 -12.90 -6.62
CA PRO A 199 -13.43 -14.29 -6.38
C PRO A 199 -14.48 -14.71 -7.40
N LYS A 200 -14.40 -15.92 -7.93
CA LYS A 200 -15.44 -16.41 -8.82
C LYS A 200 -16.77 -16.39 -8.05
N ASP A 201 -17.77 -15.73 -8.62
CA ASP A 201 -19.17 -15.52 -8.15
C ASP A 201 -19.93 -16.76 -7.61
N THR A 202 -19.33 -17.94 -7.64
CA THR A 202 -19.98 -19.22 -7.43
C THR A 202 -19.96 -19.72 -5.98
N GLU A 203 -19.26 -19.06 -5.06
CA GLU A 203 -19.02 -19.61 -3.70
C GLU A 203 -19.53 -18.76 -2.53
N VAL A 204 -19.97 -17.51 -2.75
CA VAL A 204 -20.44 -16.61 -1.68
C VAL A 204 -21.86 -16.16 -1.95
N LYS A 205 -22.78 -16.38 -0.99
CA LYS A 205 -24.11 -15.76 -1.02
C LYS A 205 -23.96 -14.27 -0.75
N LEU A 206 -24.19 -13.46 -1.77
CA LEU A 206 -24.20 -12.00 -1.69
C LEU A 206 -25.62 -11.51 -1.40
N LEU A 207 -25.76 -10.41 -0.66
CA LEU A 207 -27.00 -9.64 -0.59
C LEU A 207 -26.95 -8.53 -1.63
N HIS A 208 -28.03 -8.30 -2.36
CA HIS A 208 -28.05 -7.35 -3.47
C HIS A 208 -29.06 -6.23 -3.21
N ALA A 209 -28.61 -4.99 -3.43
CA ALA A 209 -29.47 -3.82 -3.36
C ALA A 209 -29.21 -2.88 -4.54
N TRP A 210 -30.26 -2.20 -4.96
CA TRP A 210 -30.17 -1.03 -5.82
C TRP A 210 -30.35 0.23 -4.97
N ALA A 211 -29.66 1.31 -5.33
CA ALA A 211 -29.91 2.62 -4.75
C ALA A 211 -29.56 3.73 -5.74
N CYS A 212 -30.08 4.93 -5.49
CA CYS A 212 -29.67 6.13 -6.18
C CYS A 212 -29.35 7.29 -5.22
N ILE A 213 -28.40 8.12 -5.63
CA ILE A 213 -27.89 9.28 -4.87
C ILE A 213 -27.83 10.48 -5.80
N GLY A 214 -28.23 11.63 -5.29
CA GLY A 214 -28.16 12.90 -6.00
C GLY A 214 -27.90 14.07 -5.06
N TYR A 215 -27.91 15.29 -5.60
CA TYR A 215 -27.76 16.48 -4.77
C TYR A 215 -28.91 16.57 -3.75
N ASN A 216 -28.55 16.61 -2.47
CA ASN A 216 -29.50 16.66 -1.34
C ASN A 216 -30.53 15.50 -1.32
N PHE A 217 -30.19 14.36 -1.93
CA PHE A 217 -31.07 13.21 -2.04
C PHE A 217 -30.31 11.89 -1.91
N LYS A 218 -30.91 10.93 -1.22
CA LYS A 218 -30.51 9.52 -1.24
C LYS A 218 -31.74 8.63 -1.12
N SER A 219 -31.82 7.59 -1.93
CA SER A 219 -32.86 6.56 -1.81
C SER A 219 -32.60 5.65 -0.59
N PRO A 220 -33.61 4.90 -0.11
CA PRO A 220 -33.34 3.68 0.64
C PRO A 220 -32.65 2.64 -0.26
N LEU A 221 -32.08 1.61 0.36
CA LEU A 221 -31.62 0.42 -0.34
C LEU A 221 -32.82 -0.42 -0.77
N VAL A 222 -32.98 -0.61 -2.07
CA VAL A 222 -34.01 -1.48 -2.67
C VAL A 222 -33.43 -2.87 -2.81
N TRP A 223 -33.73 -3.74 -1.85
CA TRP A 223 -33.25 -5.12 -1.85
C TRP A 223 -33.96 -5.98 -2.89
N TYR A 224 -33.20 -6.83 -3.57
CA TYR A 224 -33.74 -7.74 -4.57
C TYR A 224 -33.06 -9.11 -4.53
N GLU A 225 -33.80 -10.11 -5.00
CA GLU A 225 -33.31 -11.47 -5.19
C GLU A 225 -33.52 -11.86 -6.65
N VAL A 226 -32.53 -12.54 -7.23
CA VAL A 226 -32.60 -13.04 -8.60
C VAL A 226 -32.61 -14.56 -8.52
N SER A 227 -33.74 -15.20 -8.81
CA SER A 227 -33.85 -16.66 -8.72
C SER A 227 -32.98 -17.40 -9.73
N THR A 228 -32.51 -16.71 -10.78
CA THR A 228 -31.76 -17.29 -11.89
C THR A 228 -30.24 -17.22 -11.73
N ASN A 229 -29.72 -16.43 -10.77
CA ASN A 229 -28.28 -16.33 -10.54
C ASN A 229 -27.96 -16.01 -9.07
N THR A 230 -26.74 -16.35 -8.64
CA THR A 230 -26.23 -16.05 -7.30
C THR A 230 -25.32 -14.82 -7.26
N ASN A 231 -24.97 -14.27 -8.43
CA ASN A 231 -24.09 -13.11 -8.54
C ASN A 231 -24.82 -11.77 -8.47
N GLY A 232 -26.16 -11.79 -8.39
CA GLY A 232 -26.97 -10.58 -8.29
C GLY A 232 -27.01 -9.76 -9.56
N LYS A 233 -26.58 -10.31 -10.70
CA LYS A 233 -26.78 -9.64 -11.98
C LYS A 233 -28.28 -9.46 -12.18
N MET A 234 -28.74 -8.21 -12.18
CA MET A 234 -30.16 -7.92 -12.23
C MET A 234 -30.72 -8.27 -13.61
N SER A 235 -31.86 -8.98 -13.64
CA SER A 235 -32.61 -9.19 -14.87
C SER A 235 -33.52 -8.00 -15.15
N GLN A 236 -33.83 -7.76 -16.43
CA GLN A 236 -34.77 -6.69 -16.84
C GLN A 236 -36.11 -6.78 -16.09
N LYS A 237 -36.60 -8.01 -15.84
CA LYS A 237 -37.85 -8.24 -15.09
C LYS A 237 -37.72 -7.77 -13.64
N VAL A 238 -36.64 -8.15 -12.96
CA VAL A 238 -36.39 -7.74 -11.56
C VAL A 238 -36.20 -6.24 -11.47
N TYR A 239 -35.48 -5.63 -12.42
CA TYR A 239 -35.30 -4.19 -12.49
C TYR A 239 -36.63 -3.45 -12.67
N LEU A 240 -37.47 -3.90 -13.60
CA LEU A 240 -38.82 -3.34 -13.80
C LEU A 240 -39.69 -3.44 -12.55
N GLU A 241 -39.76 -4.62 -11.94
CA GLU A 241 -40.66 -4.88 -10.81
C GLU A 241 -40.19 -4.24 -9.51
N LYS A 242 -38.90 -4.32 -9.19
CA LYS A 242 -38.36 -3.88 -7.89
C LYS A 242 -37.90 -2.44 -7.89
N VAL A 243 -37.23 -2.00 -8.95
CA VAL A 243 -36.65 -0.66 -9.04
C VAL A 243 -37.65 0.31 -9.65
N LEU A 244 -38.07 0.07 -10.89
CA LEU A 244 -38.87 1.04 -11.64
C LEU A 244 -40.30 1.18 -11.11
N GLU A 245 -41.09 0.10 -11.13
CA GLU A 245 -42.45 0.09 -10.58
C GLU A 245 -42.45 0.10 -9.05
N GLY A 246 -41.47 -0.53 -8.41
CA GLY A 246 -41.42 -0.68 -6.97
C GLY A 246 -40.98 0.57 -6.21
N TYR A 247 -40.12 1.40 -6.79
CA TYR A 247 -39.58 2.60 -6.11
C TYR A 247 -39.61 3.85 -6.99
N VAL A 248 -38.96 3.85 -8.16
CA VAL A 248 -38.78 5.06 -8.98
C VAL A 248 -40.11 5.73 -9.32
N LYS A 249 -41.10 4.96 -9.76
CA LYS A 249 -42.41 5.50 -10.09
C LYS A 249 -43.16 6.06 -8.88
N PRO A 250 -43.47 5.28 -7.83
CA PRO A 250 -44.27 5.78 -6.71
C PRO A 250 -43.55 6.85 -5.88
N GLU A 251 -42.21 6.79 -5.77
CA GLU A 251 -41.47 7.66 -4.85
C GLU A 251 -40.85 8.87 -5.55
N LEU A 252 -40.48 8.77 -6.83
CA LEU A 252 -39.83 9.87 -7.54
C LEU A 252 -40.76 10.51 -8.57
N LEU A 253 -41.35 9.72 -9.47
CA LEU A 253 -42.19 10.28 -10.54
C LEU A 253 -43.53 10.80 -10.03
N GLU A 254 -44.29 9.97 -9.32
CA GLU A 254 -45.64 10.33 -8.83
C GLU A 254 -45.62 11.43 -7.77
N LYS A 255 -44.51 11.56 -7.03
CA LYS A 255 -44.28 12.66 -6.07
C LYS A 255 -43.74 13.93 -6.73
N GLY A 256 -43.55 13.92 -8.06
CA GLY A 256 -43.13 15.09 -8.83
C GLY A 256 -41.67 15.50 -8.60
N VAL A 257 -40.80 14.57 -8.20
CA VAL A 257 -39.36 14.83 -8.11
C VAL A 257 -38.83 15.05 -9.52
N SER A 258 -38.20 16.20 -9.77
CA SER A 258 -37.51 16.48 -11.02
C SER A 258 -36.10 15.93 -10.95
N PHE A 259 -35.83 14.87 -11.71
CA PHE A 259 -34.49 14.26 -11.79
C PHE A 259 -34.22 13.68 -13.19
N ILE A 260 -32.97 13.29 -13.38
CA ILE A 260 -32.43 12.50 -14.48
C ILE A 260 -31.76 11.28 -13.85
N LEU A 261 -32.09 10.08 -14.31
CA LEU A 261 -31.50 8.86 -13.78
C LEU A 261 -30.27 8.48 -14.61
N GLU A 262 -29.07 8.56 -14.01
CA GLU A 262 -27.83 8.07 -14.62
C GLU A 262 -27.59 6.63 -14.14
N GLU A 263 -27.37 5.74 -15.10
CA GLU A 263 -27.18 4.30 -14.88
C GLU A 263 -26.05 3.79 -15.77
N ASP A 264 -25.53 2.61 -15.47
CA ASP A 264 -24.56 1.97 -16.34
C ASP A 264 -25.19 1.45 -17.66
N GLY A 265 -24.35 1.07 -18.60
CA GLY A 265 -24.76 0.56 -19.91
C GLY A 265 -25.13 -0.93 -19.94
N ASP A 266 -25.40 -1.59 -18.80
CA ASP A 266 -25.70 -3.03 -18.81
C ASP A 266 -27.02 -3.32 -19.55
N SER A 267 -27.06 -4.52 -20.14
CA SER A 267 -28.19 -5.11 -20.83
C SER A 267 -29.50 -5.10 -20.03
N GLY A 268 -29.42 -5.06 -18.69
CA GLY A 268 -30.54 -4.91 -17.77
C GLY A 268 -31.23 -3.53 -17.87
N HIS A 269 -30.50 -2.47 -18.21
CA HIS A 269 -30.97 -1.08 -18.09
C HIS A 269 -31.61 -0.50 -19.34
N GLY A 270 -31.69 -1.26 -20.43
CA GLY A 270 -32.44 -0.85 -21.61
C GLY A 270 -31.68 -0.38 -22.85
N PRO A 271 -30.39 -0.69 -23.10
CA PRO A 271 -29.69 -0.08 -24.24
C PRO A 271 -30.24 -0.52 -25.61
N GLY A 272 -30.95 -1.66 -25.67
CA GLY A 272 -31.53 -2.23 -26.88
C GLY A 272 -32.85 -1.58 -27.33
N LYS A 273 -33.07 -1.49 -28.65
CA LYS A 273 -34.28 -0.88 -29.25
C LYS A 273 -35.59 -1.57 -28.86
N ASN A 274 -35.57 -2.88 -28.63
CA ASN A 274 -36.75 -3.68 -28.27
C ASN A 274 -36.78 -4.07 -26.79
N ASN A 275 -36.18 -3.25 -25.92
CA ASN A 275 -36.05 -3.56 -24.51
C ASN A 275 -37.28 -3.07 -23.71
N PRO A 276 -37.93 -3.92 -22.89
CA PRO A 276 -39.09 -3.53 -22.09
C PRO A 276 -38.79 -2.44 -21.05
N VAL A 277 -37.56 -2.35 -20.55
CA VAL A 277 -37.11 -1.29 -19.64
C VAL A 277 -37.14 0.06 -20.35
N ARG A 278 -36.59 0.12 -21.56
CA ARG A 278 -36.60 1.33 -22.39
C ARG A 278 -38.03 1.78 -22.68
N ALA A 279 -38.89 0.87 -23.12
CA ALA A 279 -40.30 1.17 -23.38
C ALA A 279 -41.02 1.71 -22.14
N TRP A 280 -40.69 1.18 -20.95
CA TRP A 280 -41.21 1.68 -19.69
C TRP A 280 -40.74 3.11 -19.38
N LYS A 281 -39.45 3.40 -19.55
CA LYS A 281 -38.86 4.73 -19.32
C LYS A 281 -39.48 5.78 -20.24
N GLU A 282 -39.59 5.47 -21.52
CA GLU A 282 -40.23 6.33 -22.53
C GLU A 282 -41.71 6.60 -22.17
N LYS A 283 -42.47 5.56 -21.79
CA LYS A 283 -43.88 5.68 -21.39
C LYS A 283 -44.09 6.58 -20.18
N HIS A 284 -43.18 6.56 -19.20
CA HIS A 284 -43.30 7.33 -17.96
C HIS A 284 -42.50 8.65 -18.00
N GLY A 285 -41.92 9.00 -19.15
CA GLY A 285 -41.15 10.23 -19.32
C GLY A 285 -39.89 10.31 -18.45
N LEU A 286 -39.31 9.16 -18.07
CA LEU A 286 -38.08 9.14 -17.28
C LEU A 286 -36.93 9.67 -18.16
N ARG A 287 -36.30 10.75 -17.70
CA ARG A 287 -35.19 11.38 -18.41
C ARG A 287 -33.90 10.63 -18.12
N GLU A 288 -33.18 10.33 -19.18
CA GLU A 288 -31.81 9.81 -19.14
C GLU A 288 -30.83 10.90 -19.59
N PRO A 289 -29.56 10.82 -19.18
CA PRO A 289 -28.50 11.65 -19.72
C PRO A 289 -28.44 11.46 -21.24
N SER A 290 -28.32 12.57 -21.98
CA SER A 290 -28.28 12.67 -23.45
C SER A 290 -27.50 11.51 -24.14
N PRO A 291 -27.92 11.05 -25.34
CA PRO A 291 -27.64 9.71 -25.86
C PRO A 291 -26.25 9.49 -26.47
N ALA A 292 -25.18 9.90 -25.79
CA ALA A 292 -23.84 9.36 -26.06
C ALA A 292 -23.59 8.03 -25.33
N ALA A 293 -24.36 7.74 -24.27
CA ALA A 293 -24.25 6.50 -23.48
C ALA A 293 -24.90 5.26 -24.16
N ALA A 294 -25.58 5.42 -25.30
CA ALA A 294 -26.24 4.33 -26.04
C ALA A 294 -25.35 3.62 -27.08
N LEU A 295 -24.02 3.83 -27.09
CA LEU A 295 -23.09 3.13 -27.99
C LEU A 295 -22.54 1.80 -27.41
N GLY A 296 -23.29 1.18 -26.48
CA GLY A 296 -22.93 -0.10 -25.85
C GLY A 296 -23.55 -1.36 -26.50
N ALA A 297 -24.36 -1.24 -27.56
CA ALA A 297 -25.15 -2.36 -28.07
C ALA A 297 -24.75 -2.92 -29.44
N GLU A 298 -23.64 -2.50 -30.05
CA GLU A 298 -23.17 -3.10 -31.30
C GLU A 298 -21.71 -3.54 -31.23
N ARG A 299 -21.50 -4.83 -31.55
CA ARG A 299 -20.24 -5.54 -31.88
C ARG A 299 -19.54 -6.25 -30.71
N TYR A 300 -20.16 -7.33 -30.26
CA TYR A 300 -19.45 -8.60 -30.08
C TYR A 300 -20.09 -9.65 -31.00
N SER A 301 -19.48 -9.81 -32.17
CA SER A 301 -19.41 -11.07 -32.92
C SER A 301 -17.98 -11.56 -32.81
#